data_AF-A0A953JJJ9-F1
#
_entry.id   AF-A0A953JJJ9-F1
#
_cell.length_a   1.000
_cell.length_b   1.000
_cell.length_c   1.000
_cell.angle_alpha   90.00
_cell.angle_beta   90.00
_cell.angle_gamma   90.00
#
_symmetry.space_group_name_H-M   'P 1'
#
loop_
_entity.id
_entity.type
_entity.pdbx_description
1 polymer ?
#
loop_
_entity_poly.entity_id
_entity_poly.type
_entity_poly.pdbx_seq_one_letter_code
_entity_poly.pdbx_strand_id
1 'polypeptide(L)'
;MIARLFLLLLALLPVSAPAQEAPLVASLSQGEVEVTTGFTGASVMIFGATEAPIGPGGDEILVVVRGPTRPVVVRRKVRALG
;
A
#
# COMPACT_ATOMS: atom_id res chain seq x y z
N MET A 1 35.85 37.96 -16.34
CA MET A 1 35.52 38.09 -14.90
C MET A 1 34.05 37.74 -14.62
N ILE A 2 33.11 38.30 -15.39
CA ILE A 2 31.66 38.02 -15.30
C ILE A 2 31.30 36.53 -15.42
N ALA A 3 31.92 35.79 -16.35
CA ALA A 3 31.63 34.35 -16.51
C ALA A 3 31.99 33.50 -15.28
N ARG A 4 33.05 33.89 -14.54
CA ARG A 4 33.43 33.21 -13.29
C ARG A 4 32.45 33.53 -12.17
N LEU A 5 31.97 34.76 -12.12
CA LEU A 5 30.96 35.19 -11.15
C LEU A 5 29.62 34.48 -11.41
N PHE A 6 29.26 34.27 -12.67
CA PHE A 6 28.05 33.55 -13.06
C PHE A 6 28.10 32.06 -12.70
N LEU A 7 29.25 31.41 -12.92
CA LEU A 7 29.47 30.02 -12.48
C LEU A 7 29.42 29.89 -10.96
N LEU A 8 29.98 30.86 -10.24
CA LEU A 8 29.93 30.88 -8.78
C LEU A 8 28.48 31.05 -8.29
N LEU A 9 27.71 31.96 -8.92
CA LEU A 9 26.30 32.15 -8.61
C LEU A 9 25.47 30.89 -8.90
N LEU A 10 25.76 30.20 -10.00
CA LEU A 10 25.06 28.98 -10.39
C LEU A 10 25.34 27.82 -9.41
N ALA A 11 26.55 27.75 -8.87
CA ALA A 11 26.94 26.77 -7.87
C ALA A 11 26.28 27.00 -6.48
N LEU A 12 25.75 28.20 -6.23
CA LEU A 12 25.01 28.52 -5.01
C LEU A 12 23.50 28.24 -5.10
N LEU A 13 22.98 27.77 -6.24
CA LEU A 13 21.56 27.41 -6.29
C LEU A 13 21.31 26.20 -5.37
N PRO A 14 20.28 26.26 -4.51
CA PRO A 14 19.89 25.12 -3.69
C PRO A 14 19.44 23.99 -4.61
N VAL A 15 20.18 22.88 -4.59
CA VAL A 15 19.74 21.63 -5.19
C VAL A 15 18.72 21.04 -4.23
N SER A 16 17.45 21.06 -4.62
CA SER A 16 16.40 20.35 -3.91
C SER A 16 16.71 18.85 -3.95
N ALA A 17 17.21 18.32 -2.84
CA ALA A 17 17.29 16.87 -2.66
C ALA A 17 15.85 16.33 -2.57
N PRO A 18 15.51 15.25 -3.29
CA PRO A 18 14.24 14.58 -3.06
C PRO A 18 14.15 14.18 -1.59
N ALA A 19 13.04 14.54 -0.93
CA ALA A 19 12.74 14.07 0.41
C ALA A 19 12.70 12.54 0.35
N GLN A 20 13.61 11.89 1.08
CA GLN A 20 13.68 10.45 1.13
C GLN A 20 12.53 9.99 2.03
N GLU A 21 11.45 9.52 1.41
CA GLU A 21 10.26 9.05 2.11
C GLU A 21 10.65 7.91 3.06
N ALA A 22 10.39 8.09 4.36
CA ALA A 22 10.65 7.05 5.34
C ALA A 22 9.79 5.83 5.00
N PRO A 23 10.37 4.63 4.80
CA PRO A 23 9.58 3.48 4.41
C PRO A 23 8.67 3.08 5.57
N LEU A 24 7.35 3.12 5.31
CA LEU A 24 6.34 2.59 6.23
C LEU A 24 6.63 1.10 6.47
N VAL A 25 7.08 0.75 7.68
CA VAL A 25 7.28 -0.64 8.07
C VAL A 25 5.92 -1.20 8.48
N ALA A 26 5.34 -2.05 7.64
CA ALA A 26 4.07 -2.70 7.90
C ALA A 26 4.22 -4.21 8.07
N SER A 27 3.48 -4.78 9.02
CA SER A 27 3.37 -6.23 9.19
C SER A 27 1.91 -6.64 9.34
N LEU A 28 1.56 -7.77 8.73
CA LEU A 28 0.23 -8.37 8.81
C LEU A 28 0.19 -9.36 9.97
N SER A 29 -0.84 -9.28 10.81
CA SER A 29 -1.02 -10.23 11.91
C SER A 29 -1.20 -11.68 11.43
N GLN A 30 -1.84 -11.85 10.26
CA GLN A 30 -2.09 -13.14 9.64
C GLN A 30 -1.50 -13.16 8.23
N GLY A 31 -0.51 -14.03 8.02
CA GLY A 31 0.15 -14.20 6.72
C GLY A 31 -0.61 -15.09 5.73
N GLU A 32 -1.56 -15.90 6.21
CA GLU A 32 -2.33 -16.83 5.37
C GLU A 32 -3.75 -16.99 5.92
N VAL A 33 -4.74 -16.99 5.02
CA VAL A 33 -6.16 -17.22 5.32
C VAL A 33 -6.65 -18.34 4.43
N GLU A 34 -6.97 -19.49 5.04
CA GLU A 34 -7.54 -20.64 4.33
C GLU A 34 -9.05 -20.48 4.14
N VAL A 35 -9.53 -20.64 2.90
CA VAL A 35 -10.96 -20.54 2.56
C VAL A 35 -11.51 -21.94 2.29
N THR A 36 -12.28 -22.47 3.23
CA THR A 36 -12.95 -23.79 3.12
C THR A 36 -14.46 -23.65 2.95
N THR A 37 -15.20 -24.76 2.86
CA THR A 37 -16.66 -24.76 2.69
C THR A 37 -17.42 -24.13 3.86
N GLY A 38 -16.79 -24.02 5.03
CA GLY A 38 -17.33 -23.36 6.21
C GLY A 38 -16.84 -21.92 6.42
N PHE A 39 -16.15 -21.33 5.44
CA PHE A 39 -15.55 -20.00 5.60
C PHE A 39 -16.62 -18.91 5.76
N THR A 40 -16.57 -18.18 6.86
CA THR A 40 -17.51 -17.10 7.20
C THR A 40 -16.93 -15.70 7.02
N GLY A 41 -15.65 -15.59 6.64
CA GLY A 41 -14.92 -14.33 6.52
C GLY A 41 -13.60 -14.36 7.29
N ALA A 42 -12.76 -13.35 7.05
CA ALA A 42 -11.52 -13.14 7.78
C ALA A 42 -11.32 -11.64 8.05
N SER A 43 -10.68 -11.30 9.16
CA SER A 43 -10.29 -9.95 9.50
C SER A 43 -8.77 -9.80 9.33
N VAL A 44 -8.35 -8.70 8.71
CA VAL A 44 -6.93 -8.37 8.55
C VAL A 44 -6.60 -7.22 9.49
N MET A 45 -5.59 -7.44 10.33
CA MET A 45 -5.06 -6.42 11.24
C MET A 45 -3.69 -5.97 10.72
N ILE A 46 -3.54 -4.65 10.56
CA ILE A 46 -2.35 -4.00 9.99
C ILE A 46 -1.69 -3.17 11.09
N PHE A 47 -0.39 -3.35 11.27
CA PHE A 47 0.42 -2.57 12.21
C PHE A 47 1.57 -1.89 11.49
N GLY A 48 1.96 -0.70 11.95
CA GLY A 48 3.11 0.04 11.44
C GLY A 48 3.37 1.30 12.26
N ALA A 49 4.37 2.06 11.84
CA ALA A 49 4.73 3.36 12.44
C ALA A 49 4.97 4.39 11.34
N THR A 50 4.46 5.59 11.54
CA THR A 50 4.70 6.76 10.70
C THR A 50 5.10 7.94 11.59
N GLU A 51 5.83 8.89 11.01
CA GLU A 51 6.20 10.16 11.63
C GLU A 51 5.01 11.13 11.77
N ALA A 52 3.98 10.99 10.93
CA ALA A 52 2.80 11.86 10.93
C ALA A 52 1.55 11.15 11.48
N PRO A 53 0.58 11.88 12.06
CA PRO A 53 -0.70 11.30 12.45
C PRO A 53 -1.42 10.68 11.25
N ILE A 54 -2.17 9.59 11.44
CA ILE A 54 -2.97 9.00 10.37
C ILE A 54 -4.33 9.70 10.30
N GLY A 55 -4.74 10.12 9.10
CA GLY A 55 -6.03 10.77 8.85
C GLY A 55 -5.91 12.22 8.39
N PRO A 56 -6.96 13.06 8.58
CA PRO A 56 -7.01 14.40 8.02
C PRO A 56 -5.80 15.25 8.42
N GLY A 57 -5.01 15.67 7.43
CA GLY A 57 -3.81 16.49 7.64
C GLY A 57 -2.54 15.71 8.01
N GLY A 58 -2.54 14.38 7.85
CA GLY A 58 -1.35 13.55 7.97
C GLY A 58 -1.37 12.40 6.96
N ASP A 59 -0.85 11.24 7.36
CA ASP A 59 -0.62 10.12 6.45
C ASP A 59 -1.90 9.32 6.15
N GLU A 60 -1.94 8.71 4.97
CA GLU A 60 -3.02 7.84 4.50
C GLU A 60 -2.53 6.41 4.30
N ILE A 61 -3.37 5.42 4.63
CA ILE A 61 -3.09 4.00 4.38
C ILE A 61 -3.97 3.50 3.23
N LEU A 62 -3.34 3.01 2.17
CA LEU A 62 -4.03 2.31 1.07
C LEU A 62 -3.84 0.80 1.18
N VAL A 63 -4.95 0.06 1.21
CA VAL A 63 -4.95 -1.41 1.21
C VAL A 63 -5.56 -1.93 -0.08
N VAL A 64 -4.77 -2.70 -0.85
CA VAL A 64 -5.24 -3.33 -2.09
C VAL A 64 -5.43 -4.82 -1.86
N VAL A 65 -6.68 -5.28 -1.90
CA VAL A 65 -7.02 -6.71 -1.81
C VAL A 65 -7.24 -7.25 -3.21
N ARG A 66 -6.41 -8.20 -3.63
CA ARG A 66 -6.54 -8.87 -4.93
C ARG A 66 -6.92 -10.33 -4.74
N GLY A 67 -8.15 -10.67 -5.15
CA GLY A 67 -8.60 -12.05 -5.28
C GLY A 67 -7.86 -12.76 -6.42
N PRO A 68 -7.83 -14.11 -6.40
CA PRO A 68 -7.04 -14.85 -7.36
C PRO A 68 -7.69 -14.78 -8.75
N THR A 69 -6.87 -14.49 -9.77
CA THR A 69 -7.32 -14.47 -11.17
C THR A 69 -7.39 -15.91 -11.68
N ARG A 70 -8.52 -16.59 -11.41
CA ARG A 70 -8.74 -17.97 -11.84
C ARG A 70 -10.11 -18.08 -12.49
N PRO A 71 -10.28 -18.93 -13.52
CA PRO A 71 -11.62 -19.27 -14.00
C PRO A 71 -12.40 -19.92 -12.86
N VAL A 72 -13.52 -19.31 -12.48
CA VAL A 72 -14.42 -19.84 -11.43
C VAL A 72 -15.61 -20.51 -12.12
N VAL A 73 -15.84 -21.78 -11.81
CA VAL A 73 -17.02 -22.51 -12.27
C VAL A 73 -18.12 -22.35 -11.22
N VAL A 74 -19.16 -21.58 -11.55
CA VAL A 74 -20.33 -21.41 -10.68
C VAL A 74 -21.33 -22.53 -10.95
N ARG A 75 -21.75 -23.25 -9.91
CA ARG A 75 -22.75 -24.34 -9.99
C ARG A 75 -23.93 -23.98 -9.09
N ARG A 76 -25.13 -23.94 -9.67
CA ARG A 76 -26.38 -23.78 -8.92
C ARG A 76 -26.96 -25.17 -8.64
N LYS A 77 -27.19 -25.50 -7.36
CA LYS A 77 -27.94 -26.71 -7.01
C LYS A 77 -29.38 -26.55 -7.49
N VAL A 78 -29.78 -27.39 -8.41
CA VAL A 78 -31.16 -27.55 -8.86
C VAL A 78 -31.71 -28.85 -8.29
N ARG A 79 -32.91 -28.79 -7.72
CA ARG A 79 -33.65 -29.99 -7.32
C ARG A 79 -34.15 -30.65 -8.60
N ALA A 80 -33.62 -31.84 -8.90
CA ALA A 80 -34.00 -32.63 -10.07
C ALA A 80 -35.18 -33.57 -9.77
N LEU A 81 -35.33 -34.00 -8.51
CA LEU A 81 -36.44 -34.79 -7.99
C LEU A 81 -36.73 -34.31 -6.55
N GLY A 82 -37.96 -33.83 -6.30
CA GLY A 82 -38.42 -33.35 -4.99
C GLY A 82 -37.95 -31.95 -4.61
#